data_AF-X1V5T3-F1
#
_entry.id   AF-X1V5T3-F1
#
_cell.length_a   1.000
_cell.length_b   1.000
_cell.length_c   1.000
_cell.angle_alpha   90.00
_cell.angle_beta   90.00
_cell.angle_gamma   90.00
#
_symmetry.space_group_name_H-M   'P 1'
#
loop_
_entity.id
_entity.type
_entity.pdbx_description
1 polymer ?
#
loop_
_entity_poly.entity_id
_entity_poly.type
_entity_poly.pdbx_seq_one_letter_code
_entity_poly.pdbx_strand_id
1 'polypeptide(L)'
;KMAEERRIRPAIIIGAAGAAVGIGALLYFLTRVEAAPPTPPPGLANLYGKVTDAGTGQPIPGVLVSLNGLETYTNPGGNYAFTDVEPGEYVLQFSKEGYEPLVY
;
A
#
# COMPACT_ATOMS: atom_id res chain seq x y z
N LYS A 1 -15.09 6.70 28.34
CA LYS A 1 -15.05 7.47 27.08
C LYS A 1 -14.53 6.49 26.04
N MET A 2 -15.41 5.86 25.26
CA MET A 2 -15.01 4.87 24.26
C MET A 2 -14.20 5.62 23.20
N ALA A 3 -12.91 5.30 23.05
CA ALA A 3 -12.15 5.81 21.91
C ALA A 3 -12.85 5.24 20.67
N GLU A 4 -13.33 6.12 19.79
CA GLU A 4 -13.85 5.72 18.50
C GLU A 4 -12.73 4.95 17.79
N GLU A 5 -12.96 3.66 17.61
CA GLU A 5 -11.97 2.71 17.12
C GLU A 5 -11.65 3.12 15.67
N ARG A 6 -10.51 3.81 15.48
CA ARG A 6 -10.14 4.34 14.15
C ARG A 6 -9.72 3.18 13.28
N ARG A 7 -10.40 3.00 12.15
CA ARG A 7 -10.17 1.89 11.24
C ARG A 7 -9.37 2.31 10.02
N ILE A 8 -8.48 1.42 9.60
CA ILE A 8 -7.68 1.56 8.37
C ILE A 8 -8.50 1.05 7.17
N ARG A 9 -8.51 1.80 6.07
CA ARG A 9 -8.99 1.39 4.75
C ARG A 9 -7.84 1.43 3.74
N PRO A 10 -7.23 0.28 3.42
CA PRO A 10 -6.21 0.19 2.41
C PRO A 10 -6.83 -0.04 1.02
N ALA A 11 -6.19 0.54 0.01
CA ALA A 11 -6.32 0.17 -1.39
C ALA A 11 -5.05 -0.58 -1.79
N ILE A 12 -5.19 -1.70 -2.50
CA ILE A 12 -4.08 -2.56 -2.95
C ILE A 12 -4.09 -2.60 -4.47
N ILE A 13 -2.92 -2.37 -5.09
CA ILE A 13 -2.70 -2.42 -6.52
C ILE A 13 -1.44 -3.25 -6.77
N ILE A 14 -1.54 -4.23 -7.67
CA ILE A 14 -0.42 -5.11 -8.03
C ILE A 14 -0.02 -4.82 -9.48
N GLY A 15 1.25 -4.53 -9.72
CA GLY A 15 1.82 -4.35 -11.06
C GLY A 15 2.91 -5.37 -11.35
N ALA A 16 2.68 -6.27 -12.31
CA ALA A 16 3.68 -7.25 -12.76
C ALA A 16 4.45 -6.77 -14.00
N ALA A 17 5.69 -7.22 -14.15
CA ALA A 17 6.50 -6.95 -15.33
C ALA A 17 5.88 -7.62 -16.58
N GLY A 18 5.47 -6.82 -17.57
CA GLY A 18 4.94 -7.32 -18.86
C GLY A 18 3.43 -7.19 -19.04
N ALA A 19 2.67 -6.90 -17.98
CA ALA A 19 1.32 -6.34 -18.13
C ALA A 19 1.49 -4.83 -18.37
N ALA A 20 0.87 -4.27 -19.42
CA ALA A 20 0.77 -2.83 -19.55
C ALA A 20 0.32 -2.26 -18.20
N VAL A 21 1.14 -1.43 -17.55
CA VAL A 21 0.85 -0.83 -16.24
C VAL A 21 -0.59 -0.31 -16.31
N GLY A 22 -1.52 -1.01 -15.66
CA GLY A 22 -2.94 -0.78 -15.87
C GLY A 22 -3.25 0.69 -15.59
N ILE A 23 -4.24 1.27 -16.28
CA ILE A 23 -4.57 2.70 -16.14
C ILE A 23 -4.72 3.11 -14.67
N GLY A 24 -5.21 2.23 -13.78
CA GLY A 24 -5.28 2.49 -12.34
C GLY A 24 -3.92 2.70 -11.65
N ALA A 25 -2.89 1.96 -12.05
CA ALA A 25 -1.52 2.15 -11.59
C ALA A 25 -0.90 3.42 -12.17
N LEU A 26 -1.08 3.67 -13.47
CA LEU A 26 -0.57 4.89 -14.10
C LEU A 26 -1.23 6.15 -13.54
N LEU A 27 -2.56 6.17 -13.36
CA LEU A 27 -3.28 7.26 -12.72
C LEU A 27 -2.88 7.44 -11.26
N TYR A 28 -2.60 6.35 -10.55
CA TYR A 28 -2.08 6.43 -9.19
C TYR A 28 -0.76 7.20 -9.14
N PHE A 29 0.20 6.96 -10.05
CA PHE A 29 1.44 7.73 -10.11
C PHE A 29 1.25 9.13 -10.69
N LEU A 30 0.46 9.32 -11.74
CA LEU A 30 0.26 10.64 -12.36
C LEU A 30 -0.47 11.64 -11.44
N THR A 31 -1.27 11.15 -10.50
CA THR A 31 -1.94 12.00 -9.49
C THR A 31 -1.08 12.22 -8.23
N ARG A 32 0.17 11.76 -8.21
CA ARG A 32 1.11 11.88 -7.10
C ARG A 32 2.43 12.50 -7.60
N VAL A 33 3.10 13.28 -6.77
CA VAL A 33 4.47 13.77 -7.04
C VAL A 33 5.49 12.69 -6.62
N GLU A 34 5.19 11.44 -6.94
CA GLU A 34 5.96 10.28 -6.51
C GLU A 34 6.39 9.54 -7.76
N ALA A 35 7.68 9.21 -7.86
CA ALA A 35 8.20 8.52 -9.02
C ALA A 35 7.45 7.19 -9.18
N ALA A 36 7.11 6.84 -10.42
CA ALA A 36 6.61 5.51 -10.70
C ALA A 36 7.64 4.48 -10.20
N PRO A 37 7.21 3.33 -9.64
CA PRO A 37 8.11 2.32 -9.15
C PRO A 37 8.88 1.81 -10.37
N PRO A 38 10.14 1.43 -10.21
CA PRO A 38 10.90 0.82 -11.29
C PRO A 38 10.10 -0.39 -11.82
N THR A 39 10.13 -0.60 -13.13
CA THR A 39 9.53 -1.80 -13.72
C THR A 39 10.23 -3.02 -13.12
N PRO A 40 9.50 -3.97 -12.51
CA PRO A 40 10.14 -5.12 -11.91
C PRO A 40 10.79 -5.98 -13.01
N PRO A 41 11.83 -6.77 -12.68
CA PRO A 41 12.34 -7.82 -13.55
C PRO A 41 11.24 -8.83 -13.95
N PRO A 42 11.38 -9.52 -15.10
CA PRO A 42 10.47 -10.59 -15.49
C PRO A 42 10.35 -11.65 -14.39
N GLY A 43 9.12 -12.03 -14.05
CA GLY A 43 8.84 -12.98 -12.98
C GLY A 43 8.67 -12.35 -11.60
N LEU A 44 8.86 -11.03 -11.43
CA LEU A 44 8.58 -10.30 -10.19
C LEU A 44 7.41 -9.31 -10.36
N ALA A 45 6.89 -8.84 -9.24
CA ALA A 45 5.81 -7.86 -9.18
C ALA A 45 6.09 -6.75 -8.16
N ASN A 46 5.51 -5.58 -8.39
CA ASN A 46 5.44 -4.51 -7.41
C ASN A 46 4.05 -4.51 -6.78
N LEU A 47 4.00 -4.42 -5.45
CA LEU A 47 2.77 -4.23 -4.70
C LEU A 47 2.75 -2.82 -4.15
N TYR A 48 1.73 -2.04 -4.43
CA TYR A 48 1.62 -0.67 -3.94
C TYR A 48 0.18 -0.34 -3.64
N GLY A 49 -0.01 0.71 -2.88
CA GLY A 49 -1.34 1.04 -2.43
C GLY A 49 -1.38 2.29 -1.58
N LYS A 50 -2.60 2.60 -1.13
CA LYS A 50 -2.86 3.77 -0.30
C LYS A 50 -3.64 3.38 0.93
N VAL A 51 -3.24 3.90 2.07
CA VAL A 51 -3.91 3.75 3.34
C VAL A 51 -4.64 5.03 3.68
N THR A 52 -5.94 4.90 3.94
CA THR A 52 -6.83 6.00 4.34
C THR A 52 -7.60 5.65 5.60
N ASP A 53 -8.04 6.66 6.34
CA ASP A 53 -8.89 6.51 7.51
C ASP A 53 -10.33 6.22 7.09
N ALA A 54 -10.95 5.25 7.77
CA ALA A 54 -12.25 4.75 7.37
C ALA A 54 -13.39 5.75 7.52
N GLY A 55 -13.35 6.57 8.56
CA GLY A 55 -14.40 7.53 8.89
C GLY A 55 -14.24 8.85 8.13
N THR A 56 -13.01 9.29 7.90
CA THR A 56 -12.71 10.60 7.32
C THR A 56 -12.29 10.54 5.85
N GLY A 57 -11.85 9.38 5.36
CA GLY A 57 -11.29 9.22 4.02
C GLY A 57 -9.92 9.90 3.82
N GLN A 58 -9.33 10.48 4.87
CA GLN A 58 -8.04 11.16 4.79
C GLN A 58 -6.89 10.15 4.71
N PRO A 59 -5.79 10.46 4.00
CA PRO A 59 -4.61 9.61 4.00
C PRO A 59 -4.01 9.49 5.40
N ILE A 60 -3.57 8.28 5.76
CA ILE A 60 -2.90 8.05 7.04
C ILE A 60 -1.40 7.87 6.76
N PRO A 61 -0.54 8.80 7.19
CA PRO A 61 0.91 8.64 7.08
C PRO A 61 1.50 7.80 8.22
N GLY A 62 2.68 7.21 8.02
CA GLY A 62 3.39 6.44 9.04
C GLY A 62 2.69 5.16 9.53
N VAL A 63 1.78 4.58 8.74
CA VAL A 63 1.27 3.22 8.97
C VAL A 63 2.38 2.24 8.60
N LEU A 64 2.71 1.33 9.50
CA LEU A 64 3.57 0.20 9.22
C LEU A 64 2.79 -0.80 8.37
N VAL A 65 3.32 -1.11 7.20
CA VAL A 65 2.79 -2.11 6.29
C VAL A 65 3.79 -3.25 6.23
N SER A 66 3.35 -4.47 6.57
CA SER A 66 4.18 -5.67 6.55
C SER A 66 3.64 -6.68 5.55
N LEU A 67 4.52 -7.24 4.72
CA LEU A 67 4.24 -8.24 3.69
C LEU A 67 5.14 -9.46 3.96
N ASN A 68 4.67 -10.42 4.74
CA ASN A 68 5.43 -11.61 5.20
C ASN A 68 6.88 -11.30 5.66
N GLY A 69 7.07 -10.25 6.46
CA GLY A 69 8.39 -9.87 7.00
C GLY A 69 9.15 -8.81 6.19
N LEU A 70 8.68 -8.44 4.99
CA LEU A 70 9.06 -7.16 4.38
C LEU A 70 8.26 -6.05 5.06
N GLU A 71 8.90 -4.91 5.35
CA GLU A 71 8.24 -3.79 6.00
C GLU A 71 8.45 -2.49 5.23
N THR A 72 7.41 -1.67 5.21
CA THR A 72 7.47 -0.30 4.68
C THR A 72 6.52 0.59 5.48
N TYR A 73 6.68 1.90 5.35
CA TYR A 73 5.82 2.88 6.01
C TYR A 73 5.10 3.71 4.96
N THR A 74 3.82 4.00 5.22
CA THR A 74 3.07 4.91 4.35
C THR A 74 3.62 6.32 4.43
N ASN A 75 3.75 7.00 3.30
CA ASN A 75 4.24 8.38 3.23
C ASN A 75 3.16 9.42 3.66
N PRO A 76 3.42 10.75 3.61
CA PRO A 76 2.42 11.80 3.90
C PRO A 76 1.11 11.70 3.12
N GLY A 77 1.15 11.14 1.91
CA GLY A 77 -0.01 10.88 1.07
C GLY A 77 -0.75 9.57 1.39
N GLY A 78 -0.31 8.81 2.39
CA GLY A 78 -0.83 7.50 2.76
C GLY A 78 -0.36 6.38 1.83
N ASN A 79 0.55 6.65 0.91
CA ASN A 79 0.99 5.69 -0.11
C ASN A 79 2.06 4.75 0.45
N TYR A 80 2.05 3.48 0.06
CA TYR A 80 3.09 2.50 0.34
C TYR A 80 3.42 1.70 -0.92
N ALA A 81 4.63 1.14 -0.98
CA ALA A 81 5.07 0.28 -2.07
C ALA A 81 6.11 -0.75 -1.59
N PHE A 82 6.01 -1.94 -2.18
CA PHE A 82 7.00 -3.01 -2.20
C PHE A 82 7.36 -3.25 -3.66
N THR A 83 8.65 -3.33 -3.95
CA THR A 83 9.16 -3.62 -5.28
C THR A 83 9.79 -5.00 -5.33
N ASP A 84 9.86 -5.58 -6.52
CA ASP A 84 10.56 -6.84 -6.78
C ASP A 84 10.08 -8.01 -5.89
N VAL A 85 8.78 -8.04 -5.63
CA VAL A 85 8.11 -9.10 -4.86
C VAL A 85 7.97 -10.34 -5.74
N GLU A 86 8.41 -11.48 -5.21
CA GLU A 86 8.23 -12.76 -5.87
C GLU A 86 6.74 -13.15 -5.95
N PRO A 87 6.29 -13.92 -6.96
CA PRO A 87 4.94 -14.45 -6.98
C PRO A 87 4.73 -15.44 -5.84
N GLY A 88 3.67 -15.26 -5.06
CA GLY A 88 3.37 -16.13 -3.94
C GLY A 88 2.15 -15.67 -3.15
N GLU A 89 1.84 -16.42 -2.09
CA GLU A 89 0.84 -16.02 -1.11
C GLU A 89 1.48 -15.16 -0.04
N TYR A 90 0.91 -13.98 0.18
CA TYR A 90 1.41 -13.02 1.16
C TYR A 90 0.29 -12.62 2.11
N VAL A 91 0.64 -12.53 3.40
CA VAL A 91 -0.19 -11.88 4.41
C VAL A 91 0.21 -10.42 4.46
N LEU A 92 -0.77 -9.52 4.29
CA LEU A 92 -0.54 -8.09 4.32
C LEU A 92 -1.12 -7.50 5.60
N GLN A 93 -0.26 -6.96 6.44
CA GLN A 93 -0.63 -6.39 7.74
C GLN A 93 -0.39 -4.90 7.76
N PHE A 94 -1.34 -4.16 8.31
CA PHE A 94 -1.27 -2.72 8.55
C PHE A 94 -1.39 -2.46 10.04
N SER A 95 -0.44 -1.71 10.61
CA SER A 95 -0.48 -1.31 12.01
C SER A 95 -0.08 0.14 12.21
N LYS A 96 -0.76 0.81 13.13
CA LYS A 96 -0.44 2.17 13.56
C LYS A 96 -1.01 2.42 14.94
N GLU A 97 -0.26 3.13 15.78
CA GLU A 97 -0.76 3.54 17.09
C GLU A 97 -2.06 4.35 16.98
N GLY A 98 -3.06 3.98 17.78
CA GLY A 98 -4.38 4.61 17.78
C GLY A 98 -5.31 4.17 16.64
N TYR A 99 -4.94 3.15 15.86
CA TYR A 99 -5.78 2.50 14.87
C TYR A 99 -5.91 1.00 15.17
N GLU A 100 -7.04 0.41 14.78
CA GLU A 100 -7.17 -1.05 14.77
C GLU A 100 -6.19 -1.65 13.75
N PRO A 101 -5.38 -2.65 14.13
CA PRO A 101 -4.54 -3.37 13.18
C PRO A 101 -5.43 -4.14 12.19
N LEU A 102 -5.02 -4.16 10.93
CA LEU A 102 -5.75 -4.83 9.86
C LEU A 102 -4.85 -5.84 9.17
N VAL A 103 -5.34 -7.06 8.96
CA VAL A 103 -4.62 -8.15 8.31
C VAL A 103 -5.47 -8.68 7.16
N TYR A 104 -4.86 -8.86 5.99
CA TYR A 104 -5.43 -9.50 4.80
C TYR A 104 -4.72 -10.80 4.49
#